data_AF-A0A7J6N9V3-F1
#
_entry.id   AF-A0A7J6N9V3-F1
#
_cell.length_a   1.000
_cell.length_b   1.000
_cell.length_c   1.000
_cell.angle_alpha   90.00
_cell.angle_beta   90.00
_cell.angle_gamma   90.00
#
_symmetry.space_group_name_H-M   'P 1'
#
loop_
_entity.id
_entity.type
_entity.pdbx_description
1 polymer ?
#
loop_
_entity_poly.entity_id
_entity_poly.type
_entity_poly.pdbx_seq_one_letter_code
_entity_poly.pdbx_strand_id
1 'polypeptide(L)'
;MPPSDLAPPCACTGVRSCSMCEGAATRTLKPNAHHLRHRFLPDGVLETAKSDSPPPGLLVVQDAITEADEAAFLRDIYARPWKPSQSGRRKQDYGPQVNFKKRKLKCPDAFRGLPRSIDAVLPRVHCVLGLPLDYPWHEMVVLEYTAHRGSSIDLHQDHSWVWGDGILDLSLASDCVMTFANPKEGLYCDVRLPRRSACLISGPAQTDWLHGIRKEYACLGAADSTRVSITLRVLTAAMALTEEGQETVRRSRMRC
;
A
#
# COMPACT_ATOMS: atom_id res chain seq x y z
N MET A 1 40.49 -14.19 4.71
CA MET A 1 39.44 -13.33 5.29
C MET A 1 38.16 -13.60 4.54
N PRO A 2 37.03 -13.89 5.22
CA PRO A 2 35.77 -14.05 4.52
C PRO A 2 35.40 -12.69 3.89
N PRO A 3 34.78 -12.68 2.70
CA PRO A 3 34.24 -11.45 2.16
C PRO A 3 33.25 -10.89 3.18
N SER A 4 33.41 -9.61 3.51
CA SER A 4 32.45 -8.89 4.33
C SER A 4 31.06 -9.06 3.73
N ASP A 5 30.19 -9.82 4.39
CA ASP A 5 28.76 -9.90 4.09
C ASP A 5 28.15 -8.51 4.29
N LEU A 6 28.29 -7.65 3.28
CA LEU A 6 27.53 -6.42 3.17
C LEU A 6 26.09 -6.84 2.97
N ALA A 7 25.31 -6.79 4.07
CA ALA A 7 23.87 -6.97 4.04
C ALA A 7 23.28 -6.21 2.84
N PRO A 8 22.35 -6.81 2.07
CA PRO A 8 21.84 -6.21 0.85
C PRO A 8 21.36 -4.77 1.13
N PRO A 9 21.73 -3.79 0.29
CA PRO A 9 21.49 -2.38 0.59
C PRO A 9 19.99 -2.12 0.72
N CYS A 10 19.55 -1.46 1.81
CA CYS A 10 18.15 -1.04 1.93
C CYS A 10 17.79 -0.13 0.74
N ALA A 11 16.58 -0.28 0.18
CA ALA A 11 16.01 0.66 -0.79
C ALA A 11 15.51 1.99 -0.17
N CYS A 12 15.80 2.22 1.11
CA CYS A 12 15.44 3.42 1.84
C CYS A 12 16.20 4.64 1.28
N THR A 13 15.51 5.72 0.88
CA THR A 13 16.16 6.92 0.32
C THR A 13 15.60 8.21 0.93
N GLY A 14 16.32 9.33 0.78
CA GLY A 14 15.90 10.63 1.33
C GLY A 14 15.69 10.58 2.84
N VAL A 15 14.55 11.10 3.31
CA VAL A 15 14.14 11.09 4.73
C VAL A 15 13.58 9.75 5.19
N ARG A 16 13.33 8.80 4.27
CA ARG A 16 12.76 7.49 4.60
C ARG A 16 13.84 6.56 5.18
N SER A 17 13.52 5.95 6.31
CA SER A 17 14.37 5.00 7.03
C SER A 17 13.57 3.80 7.54
N CYS A 18 14.30 2.74 7.87
CA CYS A 18 13.81 1.54 8.54
C CYS A 18 14.72 1.28 9.75
N SER A 19 14.35 0.37 10.64
CA SER A 19 15.13 0.07 11.85
C SER A 19 16.59 -0.29 11.55
N MET A 20 16.86 -1.01 10.45
CA MET A 20 18.23 -1.29 10.04
C MET A 20 19.01 -0.03 9.63
N CYS A 21 18.38 0.91 8.91
CA CYS A 21 19.04 2.14 8.50
C CYS A 21 19.30 3.09 9.68
N GLU A 22 18.48 3.00 10.73
CA GLU A 22 18.63 3.80 11.95
C GLU A 22 19.73 3.25 12.85
N GLY A 23 19.90 1.93 12.90
CA GLY A 23 21.01 1.29 13.60
C GLY A 23 22.35 1.40 12.85
N ALA A 24 22.33 1.52 11.52
CA ALA A 24 23.53 1.72 10.73
C ALA A 24 23.98 3.20 10.80
N ALA A 25 25.10 3.46 11.47
CA ALA A 25 25.72 4.79 11.60
C ALA A 25 26.11 5.47 10.25
N THR A 26 25.83 4.83 9.12
CA THR A 26 26.26 5.22 7.78
C THR A 26 25.28 6.11 7.02
N ARG A 27 24.04 6.29 7.50
CA ARG A 27 23.10 7.27 6.91
C ARG A 27 23.00 8.53 7.76
N THR A 28 23.74 9.56 7.36
CA THR A 28 23.45 10.94 7.77
C THR A 28 22.13 11.35 7.11
N LEU A 29 21.00 11.09 7.77
CA LEU A 29 19.72 11.68 7.39
C LEU A 29 19.90 13.19 7.47
N LYS A 30 19.92 13.90 6.33
CA LYS A 30 20.01 15.36 6.33
C LYS A 30 18.83 15.90 7.16
N PRO A 31 19.08 16.55 8.29
CA PRO A 31 18.02 17.19 9.04
C PRO A 31 17.56 18.39 8.21
N ASN A 32 16.44 18.25 7.50
CA ASN A 32 15.77 19.44 6.98
C ASN A 32 15.05 20.08 8.17
N ALA A 33 15.33 21.35 8.47
CA ALA A 33 14.72 22.08 9.58
C ALA A 33 13.17 22.14 9.49
N HIS A 34 12.61 21.97 8.30
CA HIS A 34 11.15 21.83 8.05
C HIS A 34 10.63 20.38 8.15
N HIS A 35 11.51 19.38 8.27
CA HIS A 35 11.18 17.98 8.49
C HIS A 35 11.90 17.53 9.77
N LEU A 36 11.55 18.19 10.87
CA LEU A 36 11.81 17.66 12.21
C LEU A 36 11.45 16.17 12.17
N ARG A 37 12.43 15.34 12.55
CA ARG A 37 12.28 13.89 12.63
C ARG A 37 10.94 13.57 13.31
N HIS A 38 10.18 12.66 12.73
CA HIS A 38 9.01 12.01 13.36
C HIS A 38 7.76 12.86 13.61
N ARG A 39 7.39 13.84 12.77
CA ARG A 39 5.97 14.20 12.75
C ARG A 39 5.20 13.12 11.97
N PHE A 40 4.59 12.20 12.71
CA PHE A 40 3.73 11.15 12.13
C PHE A 40 2.45 11.72 11.52
N LEU A 41 2.06 12.92 11.96
CA LEU A 41 0.91 13.68 11.48
C LEU A 41 1.38 14.86 10.64
N PRO A 42 0.57 15.33 9.68
CA PRO A 42 0.90 16.48 8.87
C PRO A 42 0.84 17.77 9.71
N ASP A 43 1.45 18.83 9.20
CA ASP A 43 1.34 20.15 9.82
C ASP A 43 -0.14 20.57 9.91
N GLY A 44 -0.52 21.14 11.07
CA GLY A 44 -1.90 21.53 11.35
C GLY A 44 -2.76 20.45 12.03
N VAL A 45 -2.26 19.21 12.16
CA VAL A 45 -2.96 18.14 12.88
C VAL A 45 -2.24 17.83 14.18
N LEU A 46 -2.94 18.00 15.31
CA LEU A 46 -2.41 17.72 16.64
C LEU A 46 -2.64 16.24 17.00
N GLU A 47 -1.74 15.65 17.80
CA GLU A 47 -1.92 14.29 18.33
C GLU A 47 -3.16 14.15 19.22
N THR A 48 -3.64 15.25 19.80
CA THR A 48 -4.89 15.29 20.58
C THR A 48 -6.14 15.36 19.71
N ALA A 49 -6.02 15.63 18.40
CA ALA A 49 -7.14 15.79 17.47
C ALA A 49 -7.57 14.45 16.84
N LYS A 50 -7.52 13.37 17.62
CA LYS A 50 -7.94 12.05 17.17
C LYS A 50 -9.47 11.98 17.11
N SER A 51 -10.00 11.62 15.96
CA SER A 51 -11.39 11.30 15.69
C SER A 51 -11.64 9.80 15.87
N ASP A 52 -12.75 9.46 16.52
CA ASP A 52 -13.25 8.08 16.59
C ASP A 52 -14.08 7.68 15.35
N SER A 53 -14.53 8.66 14.58
CA SER A 53 -15.26 8.44 13.34
C SER A 53 -14.27 8.20 12.18
N PRO A 54 -14.48 7.14 11.36
CA PRO A 54 -13.67 6.92 10.17
C PRO A 54 -13.96 8.00 9.10
N PRO A 55 -13.06 8.19 8.13
CA PRO A 55 -13.26 9.12 7.03
C PRO A 55 -14.52 8.74 6.22
N PRO A 56 -15.34 9.71 5.79
CA PRO A 56 -16.44 9.43 4.88
C PRO A 56 -15.94 8.77 3.58
N GLY A 57 -16.59 7.68 3.17
CA GLY A 57 -16.19 6.89 1.99
C GLY A 57 -15.17 5.78 2.27
N LEU A 58 -14.81 5.56 3.54
CA LEU A 58 -14.04 4.39 3.97
C LEU A 58 -14.97 3.24 4.37
N LEU A 59 -14.75 2.05 3.82
CA LEU A 59 -15.43 0.82 4.20
C LEU A 59 -14.42 -0.27 4.56
N VAL A 60 -14.54 -0.85 5.76
CA VAL A 60 -13.72 -1.99 6.18
C VAL A 60 -14.61 -3.20 6.46
N VAL A 61 -14.33 -4.31 5.80
CA VAL A 61 -15.00 -5.59 5.99
C VAL A 61 -14.00 -6.60 6.54
N GLN A 62 -14.30 -7.14 7.72
CA GLN A 62 -13.50 -8.21 8.34
C GLN A 62 -13.83 -9.57 7.71
N ASP A 63 -12.89 -10.51 7.78
CA ASP A 63 -13.03 -11.87 7.20
C ASP A 63 -13.57 -11.87 5.75
N ALA A 64 -13.10 -10.89 4.97
CA ALA A 64 -13.47 -10.71 3.57
C ALA A 64 -13.00 -11.89 2.71
N ILE A 65 -11.95 -12.59 3.15
CA ILE A 65 -11.49 -13.86 2.57
C ILE A 65 -11.41 -14.95 3.66
N THR A 66 -11.46 -16.21 3.25
CA THR A 66 -11.30 -17.33 4.20
C THR A 66 -9.83 -17.58 4.55
N GLU A 67 -9.58 -18.36 5.59
CA GLU A 67 -8.20 -18.77 5.95
C GLU A 67 -7.55 -19.63 4.86
N ALA A 68 -8.35 -20.46 4.18
CA ALA A 68 -7.89 -21.28 3.07
C ALA A 68 -7.48 -20.43 1.87
N ASP A 69 -8.29 -19.41 1.54
CA ASP A 69 -7.98 -18.44 0.48
C ASP A 69 -6.70 -17.68 0.79
N GLU A 70 -6.58 -17.15 2.02
CA GLU A 70 -5.39 -16.45 2.47
C GLU A 70 -4.14 -17.34 2.36
N ALA A 71 -4.20 -18.57 2.85
CA ALA A 71 -3.08 -19.49 2.80
C ALA A 71 -2.67 -19.81 1.35
N ALA A 72 -3.63 -20.03 0.46
CA ALA A 72 -3.35 -20.26 -0.95
C ALA A 72 -2.74 -19.03 -1.62
N PHE A 73 -3.27 -17.84 -1.32
CA PHE A 73 -2.81 -16.61 -1.92
C PHE A 73 -1.40 -16.24 -1.44
N LEU A 74 -1.12 -16.37 -0.15
CA LEU A 74 0.22 -16.16 0.40
C LEU A 74 1.24 -17.12 -0.21
N ARG A 75 0.89 -18.40 -0.45
CA ARG A 75 1.80 -19.34 -1.12
C ARG A 75 2.20 -18.86 -2.52
N ASP A 76 1.24 -18.40 -3.33
CA ASP A 76 1.53 -17.85 -4.67
C ASP A 76 2.38 -16.58 -4.58
N ILE A 77 2.03 -15.65 -3.69
CA ILE A 77 2.78 -14.40 -3.47
C ILE A 77 4.24 -14.72 -3.10
N TYR A 78 4.48 -15.62 -2.14
CA TYR A 78 5.82 -15.96 -1.69
C TYR A 78 6.64 -16.76 -2.71
N ALA A 79 6.00 -17.42 -3.67
CA ALA A 79 6.69 -18.10 -4.77
C ALA A 79 7.25 -17.13 -5.83
N ARG A 80 6.85 -15.85 -5.80
CA ARG A 80 7.24 -14.83 -6.78
C ARG A 80 8.38 -13.95 -6.26
N PRO A 81 9.23 -13.41 -7.16
CA PRO A 81 10.38 -12.62 -6.75
C PRO A 81 9.97 -11.29 -6.10
N TRP A 82 10.62 -10.98 -4.97
CA TRP A 82 10.43 -9.72 -4.26
C TRP A 82 11.48 -8.69 -4.65
N LYS A 83 11.06 -7.41 -4.72
CA LYS A 83 11.97 -6.28 -4.86
C LYS A 83 12.05 -5.49 -3.55
N PRO A 84 13.24 -5.03 -3.12
CA PRO A 84 13.36 -4.10 -2.02
C PRO A 84 12.50 -2.84 -2.25
N SER A 85 11.85 -2.37 -1.20
CA SER A 85 11.05 -1.15 -1.20
C SER A 85 11.48 -0.24 -0.05
N GLN A 86 11.08 1.03 -0.11
CA GLN A 86 11.44 2.03 0.90
C GLN A 86 10.85 1.69 2.27
N SER A 87 11.44 2.27 3.32
CA SER A 87 10.97 2.17 4.71
C SER A 87 10.70 0.72 5.14
N GLY A 88 11.68 -0.15 4.94
CA GLY A 88 11.68 -1.50 5.49
C GLY A 88 10.99 -2.57 4.65
N ARG A 89 10.17 -2.17 3.67
CA ARG A 89 9.30 -3.07 2.90
C ARG A 89 10.00 -3.87 1.80
N ARG A 90 9.29 -4.88 1.32
CA ARG A 90 9.48 -5.48 -0.01
C ARG A 90 8.20 -5.32 -0.84
N LYS A 91 8.31 -5.41 -2.16
CA LYS A 91 7.16 -5.28 -3.05
C LYS A 91 7.17 -6.19 -4.26
N GLN A 92 5.98 -6.43 -4.81
CA GLN A 92 5.72 -6.96 -6.14
C GLN A 92 4.73 -6.02 -6.85
N ASP A 93 5.07 -5.57 -8.05
CA ASP A 93 4.24 -4.62 -8.81
C ASP A 93 3.68 -5.31 -10.05
N TYR A 94 2.35 -5.26 -10.23
CA TYR A 94 1.63 -5.74 -11.40
C TYR A 94 0.77 -4.62 -11.96
N GLY A 95 1.17 -4.05 -13.09
CA GLY A 95 0.44 -2.93 -13.66
C GLY A 95 1.34 -1.99 -14.46
N PRO A 96 0.85 -0.78 -14.73
CA PRO A 96 1.61 0.23 -15.44
C PRO A 96 2.73 0.80 -14.57
N GLN A 97 3.75 1.36 -15.20
CA GLN A 97 4.78 2.16 -14.57
C GLN A 97 4.38 3.63 -14.58
N VAL A 98 4.35 4.26 -13.40
CA VAL A 98 3.98 5.66 -13.24
C VAL A 98 5.21 6.51 -12.99
N ASN A 99 5.43 7.52 -13.83
CA ASN A 99 6.37 8.60 -13.56
C ASN A 99 5.62 9.78 -12.94
N PHE A 100 5.60 9.85 -11.60
CA PHE A 100 4.87 10.87 -10.86
C PHE A 100 5.33 12.30 -11.18
N LYS A 101 6.65 12.52 -11.32
CA LYS A 101 7.21 13.86 -11.61
C LYS A 101 6.80 14.37 -12.99
N LYS A 102 6.81 13.50 -14.01
CA LYS A 102 6.46 13.85 -15.39
C LYS A 102 4.97 13.67 -15.70
N ARG A 103 4.19 13.14 -14.74
CA ARG A 103 2.77 12.74 -14.92
C ARG A 103 2.57 11.87 -16.16
N LYS A 104 3.43 10.84 -16.30
CA LYS A 104 3.37 9.90 -17.44
C LYS A 104 3.07 8.49 -16.96
N LEU A 105 2.16 7.81 -17.66
CA LEU A 105 1.88 6.39 -17.54
C LEU A 105 2.62 5.65 -18.66
N LYS A 106 3.13 4.45 -18.36
CA LYS A 106 3.63 3.51 -19.37
C LYS A 106 3.18 2.10 -19.01
N CYS A 107 2.54 1.38 -19.93
CA CYS A 107 2.28 -0.04 -19.79
C CYS A 107 3.53 -0.82 -20.26
N PRO A 108 4.35 -1.36 -19.34
CA PRO A 108 5.58 -2.03 -19.76
C PRO A 108 5.25 -3.35 -20.47
N ASP A 109 6.08 -3.78 -21.43
CA ASP A 109 5.92 -5.10 -22.05
C ASP A 109 5.91 -6.24 -21.02
N ALA A 110 6.71 -6.13 -19.96
CA ALA A 110 6.71 -7.13 -18.90
C ALA A 110 5.37 -7.27 -18.15
N PHE A 111 4.45 -6.30 -18.22
CA PHE A 111 3.12 -6.47 -17.62
C PHE A 111 2.30 -7.41 -18.51
N ARG A 112 2.11 -8.66 -18.08
CA ARG A 112 1.36 -9.69 -18.81
C ARG A 112 -0.05 -9.92 -18.26
N GLY A 113 -0.46 -9.16 -17.25
CA GLY A 113 -1.73 -9.27 -16.56
C GLY A 113 -1.56 -9.38 -15.05
N LEU A 114 -2.68 -9.43 -14.34
CA LEU A 114 -2.68 -9.60 -12.89
C LEU A 114 -2.42 -11.07 -12.51
N PRO A 115 -1.88 -11.37 -11.32
CA PRO A 115 -1.68 -12.74 -10.88
C PRO A 115 -2.98 -13.55 -10.88
N ARG A 116 -2.97 -14.77 -11.43
CA ARG A 116 -4.19 -15.61 -11.45
C ARG A 116 -4.78 -15.87 -10.07
N SER A 117 -3.94 -15.89 -9.04
CA SER A 117 -4.34 -16.08 -7.63
C SER A 117 -5.36 -15.04 -7.13
N ILE A 118 -5.38 -13.83 -7.70
CA ILE A 118 -6.34 -12.78 -7.29
C ILE A 118 -7.79 -13.16 -7.64
N ASP A 119 -8.02 -13.98 -8.67
CA ASP A 119 -9.36 -14.37 -9.11
C ASP A 119 -10.06 -15.30 -8.11
N ALA A 120 -9.29 -15.97 -7.26
CA ALA A 120 -9.86 -16.81 -6.20
C ALA A 120 -10.51 -15.98 -5.09
N VAL A 121 -10.06 -14.73 -4.88
CA VAL A 121 -10.51 -13.88 -3.77
C VAL A 121 -11.47 -12.77 -4.21
N LEU A 122 -11.30 -12.20 -5.40
CA LEU A 122 -12.08 -11.03 -5.84
C LEU A 122 -13.59 -11.24 -5.85
N PRO A 123 -14.16 -12.37 -6.31
CA PRO A 123 -15.61 -12.53 -6.31
C PRO A 123 -16.23 -12.37 -4.92
N ARG A 124 -15.59 -12.95 -3.89
CA ARG A 124 -16.02 -12.82 -2.50
C ARG A 124 -15.83 -11.39 -1.99
N VAL A 125 -14.65 -10.80 -2.23
CA VAL A 125 -14.34 -9.43 -1.82
C VAL A 125 -15.30 -8.42 -2.46
N HIS A 126 -15.58 -8.55 -3.76
CA HIS A 126 -16.53 -7.70 -4.48
C HIS A 126 -17.94 -7.84 -3.90
N CYS A 127 -18.39 -9.07 -3.64
CA CYS A 127 -19.69 -9.32 -3.04
C CYS A 127 -19.85 -8.62 -1.67
N VAL A 128 -18.85 -8.73 -0.79
CA VAL A 128 -18.94 -8.13 0.55
C VAL A 128 -18.75 -6.61 0.56
N LEU A 129 -18.10 -6.06 -0.47
CA LEU A 129 -17.95 -4.61 -0.66
C LEU A 129 -19.07 -3.98 -1.50
N GLY A 130 -19.99 -4.78 -2.06
CA GLY A 130 -21.02 -4.29 -2.97
C GLY A 130 -20.50 -3.81 -4.32
N LEU A 131 -19.35 -4.34 -4.78
CA LEU A 131 -18.77 -4.03 -6.09
C LEU A 131 -19.27 -4.99 -7.17
N PRO A 132 -19.40 -4.54 -8.44
CA PRO A 132 -19.60 -5.43 -9.58
C PRO A 132 -18.53 -6.52 -9.67
N LEU A 133 -18.91 -7.73 -10.11
CA LEU A 133 -17.96 -8.83 -10.28
C LEU A 133 -16.84 -8.51 -11.29
N ASP A 134 -17.15 -7.70 -12.30
CA ASP A 134 -16.25 -7.26 -13.36
C ASP A 134 -15.55 -5.91 -13.08
N TYR A 135 -15.47 -5.51 -11.80
CA TYR A 135 -14.80 -4.26 -11.41
C TYR A 135 -13.36 -4.19 -11.98
N PRO A 136 -12.99 -3.10 -12.69
CA PRO A 136 -11.83 -3.10 -13.57
C PRO A 136 -10.55 -2.72 -12.84
N TRP A 137 -10.01 -3.59 -12.01
CA TRP A 137 -8.69 -3.35 -11.38
C TRP A 137 -7.58 -3.30 -12.43
N HIS A 138 -6.81 -2.22 -12.45
CA HIS A 138 -5.82 -1.92 -13.48
C HIS A 138 -4.37 -2.07 -12.99
N GLU A 139 -4.16 -1.95 -11.68
CA GLU A 139 -2.89 -2.17 -10.99
C GLU A 139 -3.14 -3.01 -9.74
N MET A 140 -2.22 -3.93 -9.45
CA MET A 140 -2.09 -4.61 -8.17
C MET A 140 -0.66 -4.43 -7.65
N VAL A 141 -0.53 -3.92 -6.43
CA VAL A 141 0.74 -3.80 -5.72
C VAL A 141 0.68 -4.66 -4.47
N VAL A 142 1.62 -5.58 -4.32
CA VAL A 142 1.78 -6.37 -3.10
C VAL A 142 2.93 -5.76 -2.30
N LEU A 143 2.68 -5.44 -1.03
CA LEU A 143 3.66 -4.90 -0.10
C LEU A 143 3.81 -5.83 1.09
N GLU A 144 5.04 -6.21 1.41
CA GLU A 144 5.36 -6.89 2.65
C GLU A 144 5.95 -5.90 3.65
N TYR A 145 5.35 -5.89 4.84
CA TYR A 145 5.79 -5.18 6.02
C TYR A 145 6.27 -6.22 7.04
N THR A 146 7.39 -5.93 7.69
CA THR A 146 7.90 -6.76 8.78
C THR A 146 8.21 -5.91 9.99
N ALA A 147 7.89 -6.44 11.18
CA ALA A 147 8.13 -5.79 12.45
C ALA A 147 9.64 -5.55 12.71
N HIS A 148 10.48 -6.56 12.45
CA HIS A 148 11.94 -6.45 12.65
C HIS A 148 12.61 -5.33 11.83
N ARG A 149 12.04 -4.99 10.66
CA ARG A 149 12.53 -3.87 9.83
C ARG A 149 11.99 -2.52 10.30
N GLY A 150 11.01 -2.49 11.19
CA GLY A 150 10.22 -1.29 11.46
C GLY A 150 9.62 -0.76 10.16
N SER A 151 8.93 -1.63 9.42
CA SER A 151 8.35 -1.26 8.12
C SER A 151 7.21 -0.26 8.32
N SER A 152 7.17 0.82 7.53
CA SER A 152 6.15 1.88 7.69
C SER A 152 5.96 2.68 6.41
N ILE A 153 4.76 3.13 6.09
CA ILE A 153 4.53 4.01 4.93
C ILE A 153 4.07 5.39 5.40
N ASP A 154 4.75 6.43 4.94
CA ASP A 154 4.44 7.81 5.31
C ASP A 154 3.02 8.18 4.88
N LEU A 155 2.40 9.14 5.57
CA LEU A 155 1.13 9.72 5.14
C LEU A 155 1.25 10.27 3.71
N HIS A 156 0.37 9.84 2.84
CA HIS A 156 0.32 10.27 1.44
C HIS A 156 -1.11 10.18 0.90
N GLN A 157 -1.29 10.79 -0.26
CA GLN A 157 -2.48 10.59 -1.07
C GLN A 157 -2.05 9.94 -2.38
N ASP A 158 -2.82 8.95 -2.84
CA ASP A 158 -2.62 8.39 -4.17
C ASP A 158 -2.93 9.45 -5.24
N HIS A 159 -2.07 9.51 -6.26
CA HIS A 159 -2.12 10.60 -7.22
C HIS A 159 -3.39 10.57 -8.08
N SER A 160 -4.31 11.49 -7.84
CA SER A 160 -5.62 11.62 -8.51
C SER A 160 -5.57 11.89 -10.02
N TRP A 161 -4.40 12.25 -10.56
CA TRP A 161 -4.25 12.40 -12.03
C TRP A 161 -4.17 11.05 -12.75
N VAL A 162 -3.79 9.98 -12.06
CA VAL A 162 -3.62 8.63 -12.63
C VAL A 162 -4.63 7.64 -12.04
N TRP A 163 -4.88 7.71 -10.74
CA TRP A 163 -5.77 6.76 -10.05
C TRP A 163 -7.16 7.34 -9.88
N GLY A 164 -8.16 6.61 -10.38
CA GLY A 164 -9.57 6.90 -10.22
C GLY A 164 -10.07 6.55 -8.82
N ASP A 165 -11.33 6.88 -8.56
CA ASP A 165 -11.97 6.61 -7.27
C ASP A 165 -12.10 5.11 -7.02
N GLY A 166 -11.88 4.70 -5.77
CA GLY A 166 -11.86 3.31 -5.34
C GLY A 166 -10.45 2.71 -5.34
N ILE A 167 -9.85 2.66 -4.15
CA ILE A 167 -8.65 1.89 -3.84
C ILE A 167 -9.04 0.75 -2.90
N LEU A 168 -8.71 -0.48 -3.27
CA LEU A 168 -8.95 -1.66 -2.43
C LEU A 168 -7.63 -2.10 -1.78
N ASP A 169 -7.57 -2.20 -0.46
CA ASP A 169 -6.49 -2.84 0.29
C ASP A 169 -6.97 -4.14 0.95
N LEU A 170 -6.32 -5.26 0.65
CA LEU A 170 -6.48 -6.51 1.39
C LEU A 170 -5.35 -6.65 2.40
N SER A 171 -5.69 -6.97 3.65
CA SER A 171 -4.73 -7.18 4.74
C SER A 171 -4.56 -8.68 5.01
N LEU A 172 -3.35 -9.22 4.85
CA LEU A 172 -3.04 -10.64 5.05
C LEU A 172 -1.94 -10.84 6.10
N ALA A 173 -1.87 -12.06 6.63
CA ALA A 173 -0.89 -12.57 7.59
C ALA A 173 -0.92 -11.95 9.00
N SER A 174 -1.06 -10.63 9.13
CA SER A 174 -1.17 -9.94 10.43
C SER A 174 -2.14 -8.76 10.37
N ASP A 175 -2.69 -8.41 11.53
CA ASP A 175 -3.45 -7.18 11.72
C ASP A 175 -2.56 -5.94 11.54
N CYS A 176 -3.17 -4.83 11.16
CA CYS A 176 -2.53 -3.52 11.05
C CYS A 176 -3.47 -2.41 11.51
N VAL A 177 -2.90 -1.22 11.75
CA VAL A 177 -3.64 0.02 11.86
C VAL A 177 -3.16 1.00 10.80
N MET A 178 -4.08 1.49 9.98
CA MET A 178 -3.81 2.54 9.00
C MET A 178 -4.30 3.87 9.57
N THR A 179 -3.43 4.87 9.53
CA THR A 179 -3.75 6.24 9.97
C THR A 179 -4.27 7.02 8.78
N PHE A 180 -5.40 7.70 8.98
CA PHE A 180 -5.94 8.68 8.05
C PHE A 180 -5.87 10.06 8.69
N ALA A 181 -5.39 11.08 7.97
CA ALA A 181 -5.30 12.45 8.47
C ALA A 181 -5.91 13.44 7.47
N ASN A 182 -6.70 14.38 7.97
CA ASN A 182 -7.27 15.48 7.20
C ASN A 182 -6.64 16.81 7.66
N PRO A 183 -5.62 17.34 6.95
CA PRO A 183 -4.99 18.60 7.31
C PRO A 183 -5.92 19.81 7.27
N LYS A 184 -6.97 19.77 6.43
CA LYS A 184 -7.93 20.89 6.31
C LYS A 184 -8.82 20.99 7.53
N GLU A 185 -9.23 19.85 8.07
CA GLU A 185 -10.06 19.77 9.27
C GLU A 185 -9.24 19.71 10.57
N GLY A 186 -7.91 19.54 10.47
CA GLY A 186 -7.01 19.51 11.62
C GLY A 186 -7.12 18.24 12.48
N LEU A 187 -7.64 17.15 11.91
CA LEU A 187 -7.97 15.91 12.64
C LEU A 187 -7.40 14.66 11.96
N TYR A 188 -7.31 13.57 12.71
CA TYR A 188 -6.87 12.27 12.19
C TYR A 188 -7.64 11.13 12.86
N CYS A 189 -7.64 9.95 12.26
CA CYS A 189 -8.16 8.73 12.88
C CYS A 189 -7.23 7.56 12.57
N ASP A 190 -7.29 6.54 13.43
CA ASP A 190 -6.54 5.30 13.27
C ASP A 190 -7.55 4.17 13.04
N VAL A 191 -7.48 3.55 11.87
CA VAL A 191 -8.44 2.53 11.44
C VAL A 191 -7.77 1.15 11.47
N ARG A 192 -8.38 0.21 12.18
CA ARG A 192 -7.89 -1.16 12.25
C ARG A 192 -8.21 -1.91 10.96
N LEU A 193 -7.20 -2.60 10.43
CA LEU A 193 -7.28 -3.51 9.29
C LEU A 193 -6.89 -4.93 9.76
N PRO A 194 -7.85 -5.71 10.28
CA PRO A 194 -7.59 -7.07 10.73
C PRO A 194 -7.05 -7.95 9.61
N ARG A 195 -6.32 -9.01 9.96
CA ARG A 195 -5.95 -10.07 9.03
C ARG A 195 -7.20 -10.59 8.32
N ARG A 196 -7.10 -10.82 7.00
CA ARG A 196 -8.17 -11.17 6.06
C ARG A 196 -9.24 -10.09 5.82
N SER A 197 -9.01 -8.84 6.25
CA SER A 197 -9.95 -7.76 5.96
C SER A 197 -9.76 -7.19 4.55
N ALA A 198 -10.84 -6.65 4.00
CA ALA A 198 -10.82 -5.77 2.84
C ALA A 198 -11.18 -4.33 3.26
N CYS A 199 -10.42 -3.36 2.77
CA CYS A 199 -10.64 -1.94 2.98
C CYS A 199 -10.83 -1.26 1.63
N LEU A 200 -11.99 -0.65 1.42
CA LEU A 200 -12.27 0.19 0.25
C LEU A 200 -12.16 1.66 0.66
N ILE A 201 -11.20 2.37 0.06
CA ILE A 201 -10.98 3.80 0.24
C ILE A 201 -11.56 4.48 -0.99
N SER A 202 -12.63 5.27 -0.81
CA SER A 202 -13.35 5.94 -1.90
C SER A 202 -13.87 7.31 -1.48
N GLY A 203 -14.25 8.13 -2.45
CA GLY A 203 -14.80 9.46 -2.22
C GLY A 203 -13.89 10.32 -1.33
N PRO A 204 -14.44 11.01 -0.31
CA PRO A 204 -13.66 11.89 0.58
C PRO A 204 -12.46 11.21 1.22
N ALA A 205 -12.57 9.93 1.62
CA ALA A 205 -11.46 9.17 2.19
C ALA A 205 -10.24 9.06 1.26
N GLN A 206 -10.48 9.08 -0.06
CA GLN A 206 -9.41 9.06 -1.07
C GLN A 206 -8.98 10.48 -1.48
N THR A 207 -9.91 11.44 -1.52
CA THR A 207 -9.66 12.79 -2.09
C THR A 207 -9.15 13.81 -1.09
N ASP A 208 -9.54 13.70 0.18
CA ASP A 208 -9.29 14.73 1.21
C ASP A 208 -8.41 14.24 2.37
N TRP A 209 -8.28 12.92 2.51
CA TRP A 209 -7.52 12.31 3.60
C TRP A 209 -6.19 11.75 3.09
N LEU A 210 -5.12 12.07 3.80
CA LEU A 210 -3.85 11.37 3.69
C LEU A 210 -3.97 10.02 4.43
N HIS A 211 -3.32 8.98 3.93
CA HIS A 211 -3.25 7.69 4.60
C HIS A 211 -1.82 7.15 4.70
N GLY A 212 -1.55 6.38 5.73
CA GLY A 212 -0.21 5.89 6.06
C GLY A 212 -0.24 4.84 7.17
N ILE A 213 0.90 4.19 7.40
CA ILE A 213 1.02 3.14 8.42
C ILE A 213 2.29 3.39 9.21
N ARG A 214 2.14 3.63 10.51
CA ARG A 214 3.26 3.82 11.45
C ARG A 214 4.01 2.52 11.71
N LYS A 215 5.26 2.61 12.18
CA LYS A 215 6.12 1.42 12.37
C LYS A 215 5.51 0.43 13.36
N GLU A 216 4.99 0.95 14.45
CA GLU A 216 4.32 0.21 15.52
C GLU A 216 2.97 -0.38 15.10
N TYR A 217 2.44 0.03 13.95
CA TYR A 217 1.11 -0.35 13.46
C TYR A 217 1.13 -1.27 12.25
N ALA A 218 2.26 -1.41 11.57
CA ALA A 218 2.34 -2.17 10.34
C ALA A 218 2.18 -3.68 10.52
N CYS A 219 2.60 -4.20 11.67
CA CYS A 219 2.56 -5.62 11.99
C CYS A 219 2.17 -5.75 13.47
N LEU A 220 0.88 -5.87 13.75
CA LEU A 220 0.44 -6.16 15.11
C LEU A 220 0.64 -7.64 15.41
N GLY A 221 1.25 -7.96 16.55
CA GLY A 221 1.54 -9.34 16.96
C GLY A 221 2.93 -9.48 17.59
N ALA A 222 3.54 -10.64 17.40
CA ALA A 222 4.91 -10.93 17.84
C ALA A 222 5.97 -10.10 17.07
N ALA A 223 7.18 -10.01 17.62
CA ALA A 223 8.27 -9.17 17.07
C ALA A 223 8.77 -9.59 15.68
N ASP A 224 8.48 -10.82 15.26
CA ASP A 224 8.78 -11.40 13.95
C ASP A 224 7.58 -11.39 12.99
N SER A 225 6.46 -10.78 13.41
CA SER A 225 5.25 -10.70 12.58
C SER A 225 5.49 -10.01 11.25
N THR A 226 4.76 -10.51 10.26
CA THR A 226 4.78 -10.02 8.88
C THR A 226 3.35 -9.73 8.44
N ARG A 227 3.15 -8.59 7.80
CA ARG A 227 1.91 -8.25 7.11
C ARG A 227 2.16 -8.19 5.62
N VAL A 228 1.24 -8.79 4.86
CA VAL A 228 1.19 -8.61 3.40
C VAL A 228 -0.05 -7.78 3.08
N SER A 229 0.13 -6.64 2.41
CA SER A 229 -0.95 -5.84 1.86
C SER A 229 -1.01 -6.01 0.36
N ILE A 230 -2.22 -6.06 -0.18
CA ILE A 230 -2.49 -6.07 -1.61
C ILE A 230 -3.36 -4.87 -1.92
N THR A 231 -2.78 -3.91 -2.62
CA THR A 231 -3.49 -2.71 -3.04
C THR A 231 -3.87 -2.83 -4.51
N LEU A 232 -5.16 -2.69 -4.82
CA LEU A 232 -5.69 -2.65 -6.17
C LEU A 232 -6.19 -1.24 -6.48
N ARG A 233 -5.90 -0.77 -7.69
CA ARG A 233 -6.27 0.58 -8.16
C ARG A 233 -6.89 0.54 -9.53
N VAL A 234 -7.70 1.54 -9.81
CA VAL A 234 -8.25 1.79 -11.14
C VAL A 234 -7.64 3.05 -11.75
N LEU A 235 -7.45 3.08 -13.06
CA LEU A 235 -7.08 4.29 -13.76
C LEU A 235 -8.24 5.30 -13.74
N THR A 236 -7.93 6.60 -13.74
CA THR A 236 -8.95 7.61 -14.05
C THR A 236 -9.50 7.39 -15.45
N ALA A 237 -10.74 7.83 -15.69
CA ALA A 237 -11.35 7.77 -17.03
C ALA A 237 -10.47 8.45 -18.09
N ALA A 238 -9.89 9.62 -17.77
CA ALA A 238 -8.99 10.33 -18.66
C ALA A 238 -7.72 9.52 -18.98
N MET A 239 -7.11 8.88 -17.98
CA MET A 239 -5.91 8.08 -18.18
C MET A 239 -6.20 6.81 -18.97
N ALA A 240 -7.34 6.15 -18.71
CA ALA A 240 -7.78 4.94 -19.40
C ALA A 240 -8.03 5.15 -20.91
N LEU A 241 -8.24 6.40 -21.36
CA LEU A 241 -8.41 6.76 -22.77
C LEU A 241 -7.10 7.01 -23.52
N THR A 242 -5.97 7.13 -22.82
CA THR A 242 -4.65 7.25 -23.46
C THR A 242 -4.22 5.91 -24.05
N GLU A 243 -3.32 5.90 -25.04
CA GLU A 243 -2.79 4.66 -25.64
C GLU A 243 -2.23 3.69 -24.59
N GLU A 244 -1.37 4.19 -23.69
CA GLU A 244 -0.78 3.43 -22.58
C GLU A 244 -1.84 2.97 -21.57
N GLY A 245 -2.89 3.78 -21.37
CA GLY A 245 -4.03 3.45 -20.51
C GLY A 245 -4.89 2.33 -21.09
N GLN A 246 -5.23 2.40 -22.38
CA GLN A 246 -5.99 1.36 -23.07
C GLN A 246 -5.23 0.03 -23.08
N GLU A 247 -3.90 0.08 -23.29
CA GLU A 247 -3.08 -1.12 -23.18
C GLU A 247 -3.07 -1.66 -21.73
N THR A 248 -2.98 -0.80 -20.72
CA THR A 248 -3.11 -1.22 -19.31
C THR A 248 -4.46 -1.87 -19.02
N VAL A 249 -5.57 -1.30 -19.50
CA VAL A 249 -6.93 -1.85 -19.39
C VAL A 249 -7.00 -3.23 -20.05
N ARG A 250 -6.46 -3.36 -21.26
CA ARG A 250 -6.44 -4.64 -21.98
C ARG A 250 -5.62 -5.68 -21.22
N ARG A 251 -4.44 -5.32 -20.73
CA ARG A 251 -3.53 -6.28 -20.07
C ARG A 251 -3.98 -6.68 -18.68
N SER A 252 -4.56 -5.77 -17.91
CA SER A 252 -5.09 -6.07 -16.57
C SER A 252 -6.25 -7.07 -16.58
N ARG A 253 -6.96 -7.22 -17.70
CA ARG A 253 -7.95 -8.29 -17.92
C ARG A 253 -7.35 -9.67 -18.20
N MET A 254 -6.05 -9.75 -18.48
CA MET A 254 -5.31 -11.00 -18.64
C MET A 254 -4.77 -11.50 -17.28
N ARG A 255 -4.25 -12.72 -17.24
CA ARG A 255 -3.66 -13.33 -16.02
C ARG A 255 -2.27 -13.89 -16.27
N CYS A 256 -1.40 -13.75 -15.26
CA CYS A 256 -0.04 -14.29 -15.23
C CYS A 256 0.25 -15.20 -14.03
#